data_AF-A0A6B0U776-F1
#
_entry.id   AF-A0A6B0U776-F1
#
_cell.length_a   1.000
_cell.length_b   1.000
_cell.length_c   1.000
_cell.angle_alpha   90.00
_cell.angle_beta   90.00
_cell.angle_gamma   90.00
#
_symmetry.space_group_name_H-M   'P 1'
#
loop_
_entity.id
_entity.type
_entity.pdbx_description
1 polymer ?
#
loop_
_entity_poly.entity_id
_entity_poly.type
_entity_poly.pdbx_seq_one_letter_code
_entity_poly.pdbx_strand_id
1 'polypeptide(L)'
;MIAALFLVIQLLGQSESQTIVCDGDFPNATEVIAKLPGTYMLQSAFNVSNLVCVVQIFYDRWLRDKTYKKYNLVYVFTTGKY
;
A
#
# COMPACT_ATOMS: atom_id res chain seq x y z
N MET A 1 11.05 13.05 -34.92
CA MET A 1 11.05 14.23 -34.04
C MET A 1 10.40 13.96 -32.68
N ILE A 2 9.31 13.19 -32.60
CA ILE A 2 8.63 12.85 -31.33
C ILE A 2 9.43 11.86 -30.45
N ALA A 3 10.10 10.87 -31.04
CA ALA A 3 10.86 9.87 -30.28
C ALA A 3 12.04 10.46 -29.50
N ALA A 4 12.72 11.48 -30.05
CA ALA A 4 13.80 12.18 -29.37
C ALA A 4 13.29 12.99 -28.17
N LEU A 5 12.11 13.62 -28.30
CA LEU A 5 11.46 14.33 -27.21
C LEU A 5 11.08 13.37 -26.06
N PHE A 6 10.57 12.19 -26.40
CA PHE A 6 10.20 11.16 -25.41
C PHE A 6 11.43 10.63 -24.65
N LEU A 7 12.54 10.39 -25.34
CA LEU A 7 13.81 9.99 -24.73
C LEU A 7 14.37 11.06 -23.80
N VAL A 8 14.27 12.34 -24.18
CA VAL A 8 14.72 13.46 -23.34
C VAL A 8 13.90 13.58 -22.07
N ILE A 9 12.56 13.44 -22.16
CA ILE A 9 11.67 13.45 -20.99
C ILE A 9 11.98 12.27 -20.06
N GLN A 10 12.24 11.08 -20.60
CA GLN A 10 12.64 9.91 -19.80
C GLN A 10 14.00 10.10 -19.12
N LEU A 11 14.98 10.65 -19.82
CA LEU A 11 16.30 10.94 -19.24
C LEU A 11 16.20 11.97 -18.10
N LEU A 12 15.46 13.06 -18.32
CA LEU A 12 15.23 14.11 -17.32
C LEU A 12 14.51 13.57 -16.07
N GLY A 13 13.53 12.69 -16.25
CA GLY A 13 12.81 12.05 -15.15
C GLY A 13 13.67 11.06 -14.34
N GLN A 14 14.68 10.44 -14.97
CA GLN A 14 15.59 9.51 -14.28
C GLN A 14 16.76 10.21 -13.58
N SER A 15 17.19 11.39 -14.04
CA SER A 15 18.28 12.16 -13.41
C SER A 15 17.94 12.72 -12.03
N GLU A 16 16.66 12.91 -11.70
CA GLU A 16 16.18 13.42 -10.40
C GLU A 16 16.04 12.32 -9.32
N SER A 17 16.36 11.05 -9.64
CA SER A 17 16.14 9.92 -8.73
C SER A 17 17.34 9.60 -7.80
N GLN A 18 18.34 10.48 -7.66
CA GLN A 18 19.55 10.14 -6.91
C GLN A 18 19.40 10.23 -5.38
N THR A 19 18.27 10.74 -4.89
CA THR A 19 17.88 10.55 -3.50
C THR A 19 16.37 10.69 -3.45
N ILE A 20 15.67 9.61 -3.12
CA ILE A 20 14.31 9.76 -2.59
C ILE A 20 14.49 10.41 -1.21
N VAL A 21 14.60 11.75 -1.20
CA VAL A 21 14.49 12.50 0.03
C VAL A 21 13.01 12.42 0.38
N CYS A 22 12.65 11.44 1.19
CA CYS A 22 11.36 11.43 1.90
C CYS A 22 11.38 12.55 2.95
N ASP A 23 11.53 13.81 2.54
CA ASP A 23 11.51 15.02 3.38
C ASP A 23 10.08 15.54 3.61
N GLY A 24 9.07 14.78 3.18
CA GLY A 24 7.70 15.06 3.60
C GLY A 24 7.46 14.56 5.01
N ASP A 25 6.58 15.24 5.74
CA ASP A 25 6.04 14.81 7.04
C ASP A 25 5.10 13.61 6.83
N PHE A 26 5.65 12.52 6.30
CA PHE A 26 4.94 11.29 6.05
C PHE A 26 4.97 10.45 7.32
N PRO A 27 3.81 10.04 7.83
CA PRO A 27 3.78 9.27 9.06
C PRO A 27 4.46 7.91 8.84
N ASN A 28 5.24 7.48 9.84
CA ASN A 28 5.93 6.20 9.80
C ASN A 28 4.92 5.07 9.57
N ALA A 29 5.07 4.31 8.50
CA ALA A 29 4.12 3.26 8.13
C ALA A 29 3.91 2.21 9.23
N THR A 30 4.97 1.90 10.01
CA THR A 30 4.88 0.97 11.14
C THR A 30 4.01 1.55 12.25
N GLU A 31 4.17 2.84 12.55
CA GLU A 31 3.36 3.52 13.57
C GLU A 31 1.89 3.64 13.14
N VAL A 32 1.65 3.96 11.87
CA VAL A 32 0.31 4.04 11.28
C VAL A 32 -0.40 2.69 11.39
N ILE A 33 0.25 1.60 10.96
CA ILE A 33 -0.31 0.24 11.06
C ILE A 33 -0.51 -0.17 12.52
N ALA A 34 0.39 0.21 13.44
CA ALA A 34 0.25 -0.05 14.86
C ALA A 34 -1.01 0.61 15.47
N LYS A 35 -1.46 1.75 14.94
CA LYS A 35 -2.65 2.47 15.44
C LYS A 35 -3.95 2.09 14.72
N LEU A 36 -3.87 1.54 13.51
CA LEU A 36 -5.05 1.18 12.71
C LEU A 36 -5.69 -0.15 13.18
N PRO A 37 -7.00 -0.18 13.49
CA PRO A 37 -7.73 -1.43 13.71
C PRO A 37 -8.11 -2.12 12.39
N GLY A 38 -8.32 -1.35 11.33
CA GLY A 38 -8.60 -1.83 9.98
C GLY A 38 -8.55 -0.72 8.95
N THR A 39 -8.55 -1.08 7.67
CA THR A 39 -8.55 -0.14 6.54
C THR A 39 -9.16 -0.77 5.29
N TYR A 40 -9.62 0.06 4.35
CA TYR A 40 -9.98 -0.38 3.02
C TYR A 40 -8.74 -0.42 2.13
N MET A 41 -8.69 -1.38 1.21
CA MET A 41 -7.61 -1.47 0.22
C MET A 41 -8.09 -1.02 -1.16
N LEU A 42 -7.15 -0.49 -1.94
CA LEU A 42 -7.42 -0.11 -3.32
C LEU A 42 -7.75 -1.34 -4.16
N GLN A 43 -8.80 -1.23 -4.96
CA GLN A 43 -9.20 -2.29 -5.90
C GLN A 43 -8.08 -2.63 -6.89
N SER A 44 -7.25 -1.66 -7.29
CA SER A 44 -6.12 -1.86 -8.20
C SER A 44 -5.04 -2.81 -7.67
N ALA A 45 -5.01 -3.07 -6.35
CA ALA A 45 -4.11 -4.06 -5.77
C ALA A 45 -4.54 -5.51 -6.05
N PHE A 46 -5.74 -5.73 -6.58
CA PHE A 46 -6.34 -7.05 -6.77
C PHE A 46 -6.84 -7.21 -8.22
N ASN A 47 -6.48 -8.34 -8.86
CA ASN A 47 -6.97 -8.68 -10.19
C ASN A 47 -8.25 -9.53 -10.09
N VAL A 48 -9.34 -8.92 -9.60
CA VAL A 48 -10.64 -9.58 -9.40
C VAL A 48 -11.73 -8.76 -10.07
N SER A 49 -12.34 -9.31 -11.12
CA SER A 49 -13.30 -8.61 -11.98
C SER A 49 -14.59 -8.19 -11.26
N ASN A 50 -15.05 -8.99 -10.32
CA ASN A 50 -16.28 -8.71 -9.56
C ASN A 50 -15.97 -8.18 -8.15
N LEU A 51 -14.85 -7.50 -7.96
CA LEU A 51 -14.47 -6.99 -6.66
C LEU A 51 -15.38 -5.83 -6.24
N VAL A 52 -15.96 -5.95 -5.04
CA VAL A 52 -16.76 -4.89 -4.42
C VAL A 52 -15.92 -4.12 -3.42
N CYS A 53 -15.22 -4.84 -2.56
CA CYS A 53 -14.50 -4.24 -1.46
C CYS A 53 -13.37 -5.17 -0.99
N VAL A 54 -12.28 -4.58 -0.50
CA VAL A 54 -11.28 -5.30 0.27
C VAL A 54 -11.06 -4.57 1.58
N VAL A 55 -11.20 -5.33 2.66
CA VAL A 55 -10.99 -4.84 4.02
C VAL A 55 -9.78 -5.55 4.60
N GLN A 56 -8.83 -4.78 5.10
CA GLN A 56 -7.70 -5.28 5.85
C GLN A 56 -7.94 -5.01 7.34
N ILE A 57 -7.98 -6.06 8.15
CA ILE A 57 -8.15 -5.98 9.60
C ILE A 57 -6.81 -6.31 10.27
N PHE A 58 -6.45 -5.54 11.30
CA PHE A 58 -5.20 -5.74 12.04
C PHE A 58 -5.49 -6.25 13.46
N TYR A 59 -4.76 -7.27 13.86
CA TYR A 59 -4.90 -7.91 15.18
C TYR A 59 -3.60 -7.83 15.96
N ASP A 60 -3.72 -7.52 17.25
CA ASP A 60 -2.60 -7.57 18.18
C ASP A 60 -2.29 -9.02 18.56
N ARG A 61 -1.06 -9.46 18.33
CA ARG A 61 -0.55 -10.70 18.91
C ARG A 61 0.24 -10.38 20.16
N TRP A 62 -0.34 -10.75 21.30
CA TRP A 62 0.30 -10.67 22.61
C TRP A 62 1.13 -11.94 22.86
N LEU A 63 2.39 -11.78 23.26
CA LEU A 63 3.21 -12.88 23.76
C LEU A 63 3.77 -12.47 25.12
N ARG A 64 3.37 -13.16 26.20
CA ARG A 64 3.84 -12.91 27.58
C ARG A 64 3.77 -11.42 27.94
N ASP A 65 2.58 -10.86 27.83
CA ASP A 65 2.23 -9.48 28.23
C ASP A 65 2.89 -8.34 27.44
N LYS A 66 3.54 -8.64 26.31
CA LYS A 66 4.05 -7.64 25.36
C LYS A 66 3.40 -7.81 23.99
N THR A 67 3.00 -6.71 23.36
CA THR A 67 2.59 -6.72 21.94
C THR A 67 3.81 -7.11 21.13
N TYR A 68 3.80 -8.32 20.57
CA TYR A 68 4.95 -8.84 19.88
C TYR A 68 4.95 -8.40 18.42
N LYS A 69 3.80 -8.53 17.73
CA LYS A 69 3.58 -8.13 16.33
C LYS A 69 2.09 -7.90 16.08
N LYS A 70 1.75 -6.93 15.23
CA LYS A 70 0.44 -6.91 14.56
C LYS A 70 0.49 -7.85 13.35
N TYR A 71 -0.56 -8.63 13.15
CA TYR A 71 -0.78 -9.38 11.91
C TYR A 71 -2.03 -8.87 11.22
N ASN A 72 -2.09 -8.96 9.89
CA ASN A 72 -3.22 -8.52 9.10
C ASN A 72 -3.97 -9.72 8.52
N LEU A 73 -5.30 -9.59 8.41
CA LEU A 73 -6.14 -10.46 7.61
C LEU A 73 -6.80 -9.61 6.51
N VAL A 74 -6.82 -10.14 5.30
CA VAL A 74 -7.40 -9.46 4.13
C VAL A 74 -8.68 -10.18 3.74
N TYR A 75 -9.80 -9.46 3.83
CA TYR A 75 -11.12 -9.94 3.45
C TYR A 75 -11.50 -9.36 2.10
N VAL A 76 -11.73 -10.24 1.13
CA VAL A 76 -12.09 -9.88 -0.24
C VAL A 76 -13.58 -10.14 -0.42
N PHE A 77 -14.34 -9.09 -0.73
CA PHE A 77 -15.77 -9.16 -0.98
C PHE A 77 -16.03 -8.97 -2.47
N THR A 78 -16.69 -9.95 -3.08
CA THR A 78 -17.03 -9.95 -4.50
C THR A 78 -18.54 -10.04 -4.71
N THR A 79 -19.03 -9.53 -5.84
CA THR A 79 -20.39 -9.79 -6.32
C THR A 79 -20.42 -11.06 -7.17
N GLY A 80 -21.40 -11.93 -6.92
CA GLY A 80 -21.55 -13.21 -7.61
C GLY A 80 -21.61 -14.38 -6.63
N LYS A 81 -22.34 -15.45 -7.00
CA LYS A 81 -22.32 -16.71 -6.25
C LYS A 81 -21.02 -17.44 -6.57
N TYR A 82 -20.38 -17.97 -5.52
CA TYR A 82 -19.24 -18.89 -5.47
C TYR A 82 -18.70 -19.38 -6.82
#